data_AF-A0A1P8YAM7-F1
#
_entry.id   AF-A0A1P8YAM7-F1
#
_cell.length_a   1.000
_cell.length_b   1.000
_cell.length_c   1.000
_cell.angle_alpha   90.00
_cell.angle_beta   90.00
_cell.angle_gamma   90.00
#
_symmetry.space_group_name_H-M   'P 1'
#
loop_
_entity.id
_entity.type
_entity.pdbx_description
1 polymer ?
#
loop_
_entity_poly.entity_id
_entity_poly.type
_entity_poly.pdbx_seq_one_letter_code
_entity_poly.pdbx_strand_id
1 'polypeptide(L)'
;MIDVGSLGALRSVAALGTIARAADELGFTASAVSQQIKRLERQVGVALLAPAGRGVVLTPAGQALLDAAPEVFQSLERCAEAARSVADGTPPGCCGWPRSPRPSADSWPRT
;
A
#
# COMPACT_ATOMS: atom_id res chain seq x y z
N MET A 1 13.81 3.01 -3.46
CA MET A 1 12.71 2.09 -3.83
C MET A 1 11.39 2.77 -3.55
N ILE A 2 10.49 2.82 -4.53
CA ILE A 2 9.17 3.47 -4.44
C ILE A 2 8.23 2.61 -3.58
N ASP A 3 7.44 3.25 -2.72
CA ASP A 3 6.45 2.60 -1.83
C ASP A 3 5.03 2.76 -2.41
N VAL A 4 4.23 1.69 -2.33
CA VAL A 4 2.87 1.67 -2.89
C VAL A 4 1.91 2.58 -2.12
N GLY A 5 2.07 2.69 -0.80
CA GLY A 5 1.26 3.55 0.05
C GLY A 5 1.49 5.03 -0.27
N SER A 6 2.74 5.43 -0.53
CA SER A 6 3.03 6.81 -0.94
C SER A 6 2.57 7.11 -2.37
N LEU A 7 2.57 6.12 -3.27
CA LEU A 7 1.99 6.25 -4.61
C LEU A 7 0.45 6.43 -4.54
N GLY A 8 -0.23 5.68 -3.66
CA GLY A 8 -1.66 5.84 -3.40
C GLY A 8 -2.00 7.20 -2.79
N ALA A 9 -1.17 7.70 -1.88
CA ALA A 9 -1.29 9.05 -1.33
C ALA A 9 -1.19 10.14 -2.41
N LEU A 10 -0.21 10.03 -3.32
CA LEU A 10 -0.06 10.95 -4.44
C LEU A 10 -1.30 10.95 -5.35
N ARG A 11 -1.85 9.77 -5.67
CA ARG A 11 -3.07 9.63 -6.49
C ARG A 11 -4.27 10.32 -5.84
N SER A 12 -4.45 10.14 -4.54
CA SER A 12 -5.58 10.73 -3.81
C SER A 12 -5.45 12.25 -3.73
N VAL A 13 -4.23 12.76 -3.51
CA VAL A 13 -3.95 14.20 -3.54
C VAL A 13 -4.17 14.79 -4.93
N ALA A 14 -3.81 14.08 -6.00
CA ALA A 14 -4.08 14.51 -7.36
C ALA A 14 -5.58 14.60 -7.66
N ALA A 15 -6.38 13.65 -7.17
CA ALA A 15 -7.83 13.64 -7.37
C ALA A 15 -8.54 14.77 -6.60
N LEU A 16 -8.07 15.09 -5.39
CA LEU A 16 -8.75 16.01 -4.48
C LEU A 16 -8.13 17.41 -4.41
N GLY A 17 -6.93 17.62 -4.96
CA GLY A 17 -6.19 18.89 -5.01
C GLY A 17 -5.69 19.41 -3.67
N THR A 18 -5.94 18.70 -2.57
CA THR A 18 -5.52 19.10 -1.22
C THR A 18 -5.11 17.91 -0.38
N ILE A 19 -4.01 18.07 0.38
CA ILE A 19 -3.48 17.03 1.27
C ILE A 19 -4.49 16.67 2.37
N ALA A 20 -5.20 17.67 2.91
CA ALA A 20 -6.18 17.45 3.97
C ALA A 20 -7.35 16.55 3.53
N ARG A 21 -7.90 16.77 2.33
CA ARG A 21 -8.98 15.92 1.82
C ARG A 21 -8.49 14.51 1.48
N ALA A 22 -7.28 14.38 0.92
CA ALA A 22 -6.70 13.07 0.67
C ALA A 22 -6.42 12.28 1.94
N ALA A 23 -6.03 12.97 3.01
CA ALA A 23 -5.86 12.35 4.31
C ALA A 23 -7.19 11.83 4.88
N ASP A 24 -8.26 12.62 4.75
CA ASP A 24 -9.61 12.23 5.15
C ASP A 24 -10.11 11.01 4.36
N GLU A 25 -9.92 10.99 3.03
CA GLU A 25 -10.30 9.86 2.18
C GLU A 25 -9.53 8.57 2.52
N LEU A 26 -8.24 8.69 2.82
CA LEU A 26 -7.38 7.55 3.13
C LEU A 26 -7.42 7.13 4.61
N GLY A 27 -8.16 7.85 5.46
CA GLY A 27 -8.20 7.60 6.91
C GLY A 27 -6.87 7.88 7.63
N PHE A 28 -6.03 8.75 7.07
CA PHE A 28 -4.75 9.16 7.65
C PHE A 28 -4.79 10.60 8.15
N THR A 29 -3.75 11.00 8.88
CA THR A 29 -3.53 12.42 9.23
C THR A 29 -2.88 13.16 8.06
N ALA A 30 -3.15 14.46 7.93
CA ALA A 30 -2.53 15.29 6.89
C ALA A 30 -0.98 15.27 6.97
N SER A 31 -0.43 15.16 8.18
CA SER A 31 1.01 15.00 8.41
C SER A 31 1.54 13.69 7.86
N ALA A 32 0.82 12.58 8.03
CA ALA A 32 1.23 11.27 7.50
C ALA A 32 1.26 11.27 5.97
N VAL A 33 0.21 11.81 5.33
CA VAL A 33 0.14 11.95 3.86
C VAL A 33 1.25 12.86 3.33
N SER A 34 1.50 14.00 3.99
CA SER A 34 2.61 14.89 3.61
C SER A 34 3.97 14.20 3.71
N GLN A 35 4.21 13.42 4.77
CA GLN A 35 5.45 12.67 4.93
C GLN A 35 5.62 11.56 3.89
N GLN A 36 4.54 10.84 3.55
CA GLN A 36 4.53 9.84 2.49
C GLN A 36 4.92 10.46 1.14
N ILE A 37 4.34 11.60 0.79
CA ILE A 37 4.67 12.32 -0.44
C ILE A 37 6.13 12.80 -0.42
N LYS A 38 6.59 13.46 0.66
CA LYS A 38 7.99 13.89 0.79
C LYS A 38 8.98 12.72 0.72
N ARG A 39 8.59 11.54 1.19
CA ARG A 39 9.39 10.33 1.05
C ARG A 39 9.44 9.88 -0.41
N LEU A 40 8.31 9.90 -1.11
CA LEU A 40 8.24 9.57 -2.53
C LEU A 40 9.08 10.54 -3.37
N GLU A 41 8.98 11.84 -3.14
CA GLU A 41 9.79 12.86 -3.82
C GLU A 41 11.29 12.62 -3.62
N ARG A 42 11.71 12.27 -2.40
CA ARG A 42 13.12 11.90 -2.12
C ARG A 42 13.56 10.62 -2.83
N GLN A 43 12.66 9.66 -3.01
CA GLN A 43 12.95 8.39 -3.68
C GLN A 43 13.05 8.55 -5.20
N VAL A 44 12.24 9.43 -5.78
CA VAL A 44 12.26 9.73 -7.22
C VAL A 44 13.31 10.80 -7.55
N GLY A 45 13.68 11.64 -6.58
CA GLY A 45 14.68 12.71 -6.74
C GLY A 45 14.13 13.99 -7.36
N VAL A 46 12.82 14.11 -7.55
CA VAL A 46 12.15 15.27 -8.14
C VAL A 46 10.92 15.65 -7.33
N ALA A 47 10.55 16.94 -7.36
CA ALA A 47 9.31 17.41 -6.76
C ALA A 47 8.13 16.90 -7.59
N LEU A 48 7.16 16.27 -6.93
CA LEU A 48 5.98 15.69 -7.57
C LEU A 48 4.75 16.58 -7.39
N LEU A 49 4.75 17.41 -6.35
CA LEU A 49 3.73 18.42 -6.10
C LEU A 49 4.33 19.83 -6.08
N ALA A 50 3.53 20.80 -6.53
CA ALA A 50 3.81 22.22 -6.41
C ALA A 50 2.71 22.92 -5.60
N PRO A 51 3.05 23.97 -4.81
CA PRO A 51 2.07 24.79 -4.13
C PRO A 51 1.18 25.53 -5.14
N ALA A 52 -0.14 25.52 -4.91
CA ALA A 52 -1.12 26.23 -5.74
C ALA A 52 -2.08 27.03 -4.85
N GLY A 53 -1.60 28.17 -4.32
CA GLY A 53 -2.36 29.10 -3.50
C GLY A 53 -2.91 28.48 -2.21
N ARG A 54 -4.10 27.86 -2.30
CA ARG A 54 -4.80 27.21 -1.17
C ARG A 54 -4.75 25.68 -1.20
N GLY A 55 -4.01 25.10 -2.15
CA GLY A 55 -3.88 23.66 -2.32
C GLY A 55 -2.54 23.26 -2.96
N VAL A 56 -2.53 22.09 -3.59
CA VAL A 56 -1.38 21.52 -4.27
C VAL A 56 -1.77 21.02 -5.65
N VAL A 57 -0.87 21.12 -6.60
CA VAL A 57 -1.04 20.61 -7.97
C VAL A 57 0.12 19.69 -8.32
N LEU A 58 -0.10 18.79 -9.27
CA LEU A 58 0.96 17.94 -9.79
C LEU A 58 1.96 18.76 -10.62
N THR A 59 3.23 18.44 -10.46
CA THR A 59 4.25 18.85 -11.42
C THR A 59 4.17 17.95 -12.66
N PRO A 60 4.82 18.32 -13.79
CA PRO A 60 4.92 17.42 -14.96
C PRO A 60 5.52 16.05 -14.60
N ALA A 61 6.48 16.01 -13.67
CA ALA A 61 7.05 14.75 -13.18
C ALA A 61 6.06 13.95 -12.32
N GLY A 62 5.27 14.64 -11.48
CA GLY A 62 4.17 14.03 -10.73
C GLY A 62 3.10 13.42 -11.63
N GLN A 63 2.76 14.11 -12.73
CA GLN A 63 1.83 13.60 -13.73
C GLN A 63 2.37 12.35 -14.41
N ALA A 64 3.61 12.39 -14.91
CA ALA A 64 4.25 11.23 -15.56
C ALA A 64 4.31 10.01 -14.62
N LEU A 65 4.57 10.22 -13.32
CA LEU A 65 4.56 9.14 -12.34
C LEU A 65 3.15 8.56 -12.12
N LEU A 66 2.12 9.41 -12.11
CA LEU A 66 0.74 8.96 -11.97
C LEU A 66 0.20 8.28 -13.22
N ASP A 67 0.67 8.65 -14.41
CA ASP A 67 0.31 7.98 -15.65
C ASP A 67 0.87 6.54 -15.68
N ALA A 68 2.03 6.31 -15.06
CA ALA A 68 2.62 4.97 -14.90
C ALA A 68 2.07 4.16 -13.70
N ALA A 69 1.45 4.83 -12.72
CA ALA A 69 0.97 4.20 -11.49
C ALA A 69 -0.09 3.07 -11.68
N PRO A 70 -1.05 3.16 -12.62
CA PRO A 70 -2.06 2.12 -12.84
C PRO A 70 -1.48 0.74 -13.12
N GLU A 71 -0.36 0.67 -13.86
CA GLU A 71 0.31 -0.60 -14.17
C GLU A 71 0.84 -1.29 -12.91
N VAL A 72 1.39 -0.50 -11.97
CA VAL A 72 1.88 -0.99 -10.68
C VAL A 72 0.72 -1.56 -9.86
N PHE A 73 -0.38 -0.81 -9.73
CA PHE A 73 -1.56 -1.26 -8.98
C PHE A 73 -2.18 -2.52 -9.60
N GLN A 74 -2.28 -2.62 -10.93
CA GLN A 74 -2.72 -3.83 -11.60
C GLN A 74 -1.80 -5.02 -11.33
N SER A 75 -0.48 -4.80 -11.35
CA SER A 75 0.46 -5.87 -11.08
C SER A 75 0.33 -6.42 -9.66
N LEU A 76 0.06 -5.54 -8.69
CA LEU A 76 -0.21 -5.94 -7.31
C LEU A 76 -1.50 -6.74 -7.18
N GLU A 77 -2.57 -6.33 -7.86
CA GLU A 77 -3.83 -7.09 -7.88
C GLU A 77 -3.63 -8.48 -8.50
N ARG A 78 -2.89 -8.57 -9.62
CA ARG A 78 -2.53 -9.87 -10.23
C ARG A 78 -1.75 -10.77 -9.28
N CYS A 79 -0.82 -10.22 -8.50
CA CYS A 79 -0.08 -10.99 -7.49
C CYS A 79 -1.02 -11.51 -6.39
N ALA A 80 -1.97 -10.70 -5.94
CA ALA A 80 -2.97 -11.10 -4.95
C ALA A 80 -3.91 -12.19 -5.51
N GLU A 81 -4.36 -12.04 -6.76
CA GLU A 81 -5.18 -13.03 -7.45
C GLU A 81 -4.43 -14.35 -7.64
N ALA A 82 -3.15 -14.31 -8.04
CA ALA A 82 -2.33 -15.51 -8.16
C ALA A 82 -2.23 -16.25 -6.81
N ALA A 83 -2.03 -15.53 -5.70
CA ALA A 83 -2.01 -16.13 -4.36
C ALA A 83 -3.36 -16.76 -3.98
N ARG A 84 -4.48 -16.08 -4.27
CA ARG A 84 -5.83 -16.60 -4.02
C ARG A 84 -6.12 -17.84 -4.88
N SER A 85 -5.77 -17.81 -6.16
CA SER A 85 -6.02 -18.94 -7.08
C SER A 85 -5.35 -20.24 -6.62
N VAL A 86 -4.17 -20.15 -6.00
CA VAL A 86 -3.48 -21.31 -5.38
C VAL A 86 -4.15 -21.75 -4.08
N ALA A 87 -4.71 -20.83 -3.29
CA ALA A 87 -5.42 -21.16 -2.05
C ALA A 87 -6.82 -21.76 -2.29
N ASP A 88 -7.54 -21.24 -3.30
CA ASP A 88 -8.86 -21.71 -3.72
C ASP A 88 -8.76 -23.05 -4.47
N GLY A 89 -7.61 -23.30 -5.11
CA GLY A 89 -7.16 -24.63 -5.51
C GLY A 89 -6.85 -25.48 -4.29
N THR A 90 -7.89 -25.95 -3.58
CA THR A 90 -7.79 -26.96 -2.52
C THR A 90 -6.78 -28.04 -2.95
N PRO A 91 -5.68 -28.27 -2.22
CA PRO A 91 -4.86 -29.43 -2.50
C PRO A 91 -5.75 -30.67 -2.32
N PRO A 92 -5.91 -31.55 -3.32
CA PRO A 92 -6.55 -32.83 -3.12
C PRO A 92 -5.65 -33.66 -2.20
N GLY A 93 -5.75 -33.45 -0.88
CA GLY A 93 -4.83 -34.06 0.08
C GLY A 93 -4.82 -33.51 1.50
N CYS A 94 -5.42 -32.35 1.79
CA CYS A 94 -5.49 -31.86 3.18
C CYS A 94 -6.59 -32.53 4.04
N CYS A 95 -6.98 -33.77 3.70
CA CYS A 95 -7.57 -34.71 4.65
C CYS A 95 -6.51 -35.31 5.62
N GLY A 96 -5.23 -34.89 5.51
CA GLY A 96 -4.11 -35.47 6.24
C GLY A 96 -3.26 -34.50 7.07
N TRP A 97 -3.73 -33.29 7.42
CA TRP A 97 -3.08 -32.57 8.52
C TRP A 97 -3.52 -33.25 9.82
N PRO A 98 -2.63 -33.95 10.56
CA PRO A 98 -3.01 -34.43 11.87
C PRO A 98 -3.39 -33.21 12.69
N ARG A 99 -4.64 -33.17 13.19
CA ARG A 99 -4.98 -32.31 14.32
C ARG A 99 -3.99 -32.68 15.42
N SER A 100 -2.89 -31.94 15.52
CA SER A 100 -2.03 -32.00 16.70
C SER A 100 -2.95 -31.72 17.89
N PRO A 101 -3.11 -32.66 18.83
CA PRO A 101 -3.84 -32.35 20.06
C PRO A 101 -3.12 -31.17 20.70
N ARG A 102 -3.88 -30.13 21.05
CA ARG A 102 -3.37 -29.01 21.86
C ARG A 102 -2.52 -29.61 22.99
N PRO A 103 -1.24 -29.22 23.17
CA PRO A 103 -0.50 -29.68 24.35
C PRO A 103 -1.26 -29.22 25.59
N SER A 104 -1.66 -30.16 26.44
CA SER A 104 -2.20 -29.83 27.75
C SER A 104 -1.12 -29.09 28.54
N ALA A 105 -1.54 -28.14 29.37
CA ALA A 105 -0.67 -27.21 30.09
C ALA A 105 0.23 -27.87 31.18
N ASP A 106 0.34 -29.20 31.23
CA ASP A 106 1.01 -29.94 32.31
C ASP A 106 2.40 -30.50 31.95
N SER A 107 2.92 -30.27 30.73
CA SER A 107 4.17 -30.91 30.27
C SER A 107 5.44 -30.05 30.34
N TRP A 108 5.43 -28.93 31.09
CA TRP A 108 6.67 -28.16 31.30
C TRP A 108 7.43 -28.68 32.52
N PRO A 109 8.70 -29.12 32.38
CA PRO A 109 9.51 -29.45 33.54
C PRO A 109 9.83 -28.18 34.33
N ARG A 110 9.55 -28.20 35.64
CA ARG A 110 10.13 -27.24 36.59
C ARG A 110 11.58 -27.62 36.84
N THR A 111 12.50 -26.82 36.33
CA THR A 111 13.84 -26.61 36.89
C THR A 111 14.21 -25.16 36.68
#